data_AF-A0A844ST29-F1
#
_entry.id   AF-A0A844ST29-F1
#
_cell.length_a   1.000
_cell.length_b   1.000
_cell.length_c   1.000
_cell.angle_alpha   90.00
_cell.angle_beta   90.00
_cell.angle_gamma   90.00
#
_symmetry.space_group_name_H-M   'P 1'
#
loop_
_entity.id
_entity.type
_entity.pdbx_description
1 polymer ?
#
loop_
_entity_poly.entity_id
_entity_poly.type
_entity_poly.pdbx_seq_one_letter_code
_entity_poly.pdbx_strand_id
1 'polypeptide(L)' 'MGAINRSLLSIDALRRHQIDILWLSLSKPVRMLLEQFCDIGQVRWFGRLPWIAPMSADTLQAAFKASYWRDVSKP' A
#
# COMPACT_ATOMS: atom_id res chain seq x y z
N MET A 1 -9.59 9.48 10.97
CA MET A 1 -10.69 9.38 9.99
C MET A 1 -10.36 9.98 8.61
N GLY A 2 -9.77 11.18 8.49
CA GLY A 2 -9.60 11.84 7.17
C GLY A 2 -8.67 11.18 6.15
N ALA A 3 -7.54 10.57 6.57
CA ALA A 3 -6.57 9.99 5.65
C ALA A 3 -7.10 8.75 4.89
N ILE A 4 -7.99 7.98 5.49
CA ILE A 4 -8.58 6.79 4.88
C ILE A 4 -9.52 7.17 3.75
N ASN A 5 -10.50 8.05 4.00
CA ASN A 5 -11.42 8.49 2.96
C ASN A 5 -10.69 9.16 1.80
N ARG A 6 -9.66 9.98 2.09
CA ARG A 6 -8.86 10.61 1.03
C ARG A 6 -8.12 9.58 0.17
N SER A 7 -7.55 8.54 0.79
CA SER A 7 -6.90 7.47 0.05
C SER A 7 -7.90 6.64 -0.77
N LEU A 8 -9.08 6.32 -0.23
CA LEU A 8 -10.13 5.60 -0.97
C LEU A 8 -10.65 6.40 -2.18
N LEU A 9 -10.89 7.71 -2.01
CA LEU A 9 -11.28 8.59 -3.11
C LEU A 9 -10.20 8.68 -4.19
N SER A 10 -8.92 8.66 -3.79
CA SER A 10 -7.80 8.65 -4.73
C SER A 10 -7.74 7.34 -5.51
N ILE A 11 -7.96 6.21 -4.83
CA ILE A 11 -8.05 4.88 -5.47
C ILE A 11 -9.19 4.82 -6.46
N ASP A 12 -10.39 5.27 -6.06
CA ASP A 12 -11.57 5.29 -6.94
C ASP A 12 -11.34 6.15 -8.19
N ALA A 13 -10.72 7.33 -8.04
CA ALA A 13 -10.35 8.17 -9.16
C ALA A 13 -9.37 7.47 -10.12
N LEU A 14 -8.30 6.85 -9.61
CA LEU A 14 -7.33 6.11 -10.44
C LEU A 14 -8.00 4.97 -11.20
N ARG A 15 -8.91 4.22 -10.56
CA ARG A 15 -9.66 3.13 -11.21
C ARG A 15 -10.61 3.63 -12.30
N ARG A 16 -11.31 4.74 -12.08
CA ARG A 16 -12.16 5.38 -13.11
C ARG A 16 -11.36 5.78 -14.35
N HIS A 17 -10.08 6.07 -14.18
CA HIS A 17 -9.14 6.34 -15.26
C HIS A 17 -8.40 5.11 -15.79
N GLN A 18 -8.80 3.89 -15.40
CA GLN A 18 -8.18 2.62 -15.82
C GLN A 18 -6.68 2.54 -15.49
N ILE A 19 -6.25 3.21 -14.42
CA ILE A 19 -4.86 3.14 -13.94
C ILE A 19 -4.75 1.97 -12.97
N ASP A 20 -3.93 0.98 -13.34
CA ASP A 20 -3.69 -0.18 -12.50
C ASP A 20 -2.88 0.19 -11.25
N ILE A 21 -3.50 -0.01 -10.09
CA ILE A 21 -2.86 0.21 -8.80
C ILE A 21 -2.13 -1.07 -8.44
N LEU A 22 -0.82 -1.05 -8.66
CA LEU A 22 0.03 -2.20 -8.39
C LEU A 22 0.25 -2.39 -6.88
N TRP A 23 0.44 -1.31 -6.11
CA TRP A 23 0.84 -1.35 -4.69
C TRP A 23 0.26 -0.18 -3.88
N LEU A 24 -0.05 -0.43 -2.59
CA LEU A 24 -0.38 0.60 -1.60
C LEU A 24 0.49 0.43 -0.35
N SER A 25 1.03 1.54 0.16
CA SER A 25 1.73 1.59 1.44
C SER A 25 1.14 2.70 2.33
N LEU A 26 0.89 2.37 3.59
CA LEU A 26 0.43 3.32 4.61
C LEU A 26 1.46 3.39 5.74
N SER A 27 1.80 4.59 6.19
CA SER A 27 2.87 4.80 7.18
C SER A 27 2.50 4.36 8.60
N LYS A 28 1.20 4.38 8.96
CA LYS A 28 0.67 4.00 10.28
C LYS A 28 -0.73 3.35 10.19
N PRO A 29 -0.90 2.20 9.53
CA PRO A 29 -2.20 1.54 9.49
C PRO A 29 -2.49 0.87 10.84
N VAL A 30 -3.73 1.04 11.33
CA VAL A 30 -4.30 0.12 12.32
C VAL A 30 -4.72 -1.13 11.54
N ARG A 31 -4.25 -2.32 11.93
CA ARG A 31 -4.45 -3.58 11.18
C ARG A 31 -5.92 -3.83 10.78
N MET A 32 -6.85 -3.56 11.69
CA MET A 32 -8.29 -3.72 11.45
C MET A 32 -8.82 -2.78 10.34
N LEU A 33 -8.33 -1.54 10.28
CA LEU A 33 -8.73 -0.59 9.24
C LEU A 33 -8.08 -0.89 7.89
N LEU A 34 -6.96 -1.61 7.89
CA LEU A 34 -6.25 -1.99 6.69
C LEU A 34 -7.01 -3.05 5.88
N GLU A 35 -7.54 -4.08 6.55
CA GLU A 35 -8.35 -5.12 5.92
C GLU A 35 -9.59 -4.49 5.24
N GLN A 36 -10.34 -3.68 5.99
CA GLN A 36 -11.49 -2.93 5.44
C GLN A 36 -11.09 -1.98 4.29
N PHE A 37 -9.93 -1.34 4.39
CA PHE A 37 -9.42 -0.46 3.32
C PHE A 37 -9.14 -1.23 2.03
N CYS A 38 -8.54 -2.42 2.14
CA CYS A 38 -8.23 -3.26 0.98
C CYS A 38 -9.49 -3.80 0.33
N ASP A 39 -10.47 -4.19 1.14
CA ASP A 39 -11.77 -4.65 0.67
C ASP A 39 -12.52 -3.54 -0.07
N ILE A 40 -12.60 -2.34 0.51
CA ILE A 40 -13.30 -1.19 -0.10
C ILE A 40 -12.55 -0.67 -1.33
N GLY A 41 -11.22 -0.56 -1.24
CA GLY A 41 -10.39 -0.05 -2.35
C GLY A 41 -10.17 -1.07 -3.46
N GLN A 42 -10.51 -2.35 -3.24
CA GLN A 42 -10.16 -3.46 -4.13
C GLN A 42 -8.67 -3.46 -4.53
N VAL A 43 -7.81 -3.18 -3.56
CA VAL A 43 -6.35 -3.12 -3.73
C VAL A 43 -5.69 -4.17 -2.85
N ARG A 44 -4.59 -4.74 -3.34
CA ARG A 44 -3.81 -5.70 -2.54
C ARG A 44 -2.93 -4.94 -1.56
N TRP A 45 -2.93 -5.40 -0.31
CA TRP A 45 -1.96 -4.97 0.68
C TRP A 45 -0.67 -5.77 0.54
N PHE A 46 0.46 -5.08 0.63
CA PHE A 46 1.78 -5.67 0.43
C PHE A 46 2.76 -5.42 1.59
N GLY A 47 2.25 -4.96 2.73
CA GLY A 47 3.05 -4.71 3.91
C GLY A 47 3.56 -3.28 4.04
N ARG A 48 4.42 -3.09 5.02
CA ARG A 48 5.00 -1.79 5.36
C ARG A 48 6.37 -1.64 4.70
N LEU A 49 6.59 -0.48 4.08
CA LEU A 49 7.94 -0.11 3.63
C LEU A 49 8.81 0.19 4.86
N PRO A 50 10.02 -0.39 4.98
CA PRO A 50 10.96 -0.01 6.04
C PRO A 50 11.33 1.47 5.92
N TRP A 51 11.85 2.06 6.98
CA TRP A 51 12.36 3.43 6.89
C TRP A 51 13.60 3.44 5.97
N ILE A 52 13.48 4.11 4.83
CA ILE A 52 14.53 4.23 3.82
C ILE A 52 15.27 5.56 3.98
N ALA A 53 16.58 5.50 4.19
CA ALA A 53 17.48 6.65 4.15
C ALA A 53 18.84 6.22 3.56
N PRO A 54 19.37 6.90 2.52
CA PRO A 54 18.74 7.98 1.75
C PRO A 54 17.60 7.45 0.87
N MET A 55 16.64 8.31 0.49
CA MET A 55 15.55 7.94 -0.42
C MET A 55 16.04 8.01 -1.87
N SER A 56 16.74 6.96 -2.33
CA SER A 56 17.22 6.81 -3.70
C SER A 56 16.47 5.72 -4.46
N ALA A 57 16.58 5.70 -5.79
CA ALA A 57 15.95 4.65 -6.61
C ALA A 57 16.43 3.24 -6.20
N ASP A 58 17.72 3.08 -5.92
CA ASP A 58 18.31 1.78 -5.54
C ASP A 58 17.82 1.30 -4.17
N THR A 59 17.80 2.19 -3.18
CA THR A 59 17.35 1.86 -1.82
C THR A 59 15.85 1.59 -1.78
N LEU A 60 15.08 2.30 -2.61
CA LEU A 60 13.67 2.05 -2.81
C LEU A 60 13.43 0.70 -3.50
N GLN A 61 14.16 0.39 -4.58
CA GLN A 61 14.07 -0.90 -5.26
C GLN A 61 14.41 -2.07 -4.32
N ALA A 62 15.47 -1.93 -3.52
CA ALA A 62 15.87 -2.93 -2.54
C ALA A 62 14.80 -3.14 -1.46
N ALA A 63 14.21 -2.04 -0.95
CA ALA A 63 13.12 -2.10 0.02
C ALA A 63 11.87 -2.79 -0.56
N PHE A 64 11.51 -2.49 -1.82
CA PHE A 64 10.41 -3.17 -2.51
C PHE A 64 10.66 -4.68 -2.61
N LYS A 65 11.85 -5.09 -3.07
CA LYS A 65 12.23 -6.52 -3.15
C LYS A 65 12.16 -7.22 -1.79
N ALA A 66 12.59 -6.56 -0.71
CA ALA A 66 12.63 -7.13 0.63
C ALA A 66 11.26 -7.19 1.35
N SER A 67 10.29 -6.37 0.91
CA SER A 67 8.93 -6.34 1.45
C SER A 67 7.93 -7.16 0.62
N TYR A 68 8.21 -7.40 -0.67
CA TYR A 68 7.35 -8.13 -1.62
C TYR A 68 6.84 -9.50 -1.11
N TRP A 69 7.61 -10.18 -0.25
CA TRP A 69 7.34 -11.57 0.15
C TRP A 69 6.77 -11.75 1.56
N ARG A 70 6.65 -10.68 2.37
CA ARG A 70 6.40 -10.85 3.81
C ARG A 70 4.95 -10.88 4.26
N ASP A 71 3.99 -10.47 3.41
CA ASP A 71 2.55 -10.45 3.75
C ASP A 71 1.68 -11.39 2.90
N VAL A 72 2.26 -12.08 1.89
CA VAL A 72 1.55 -13.09 1.08
C VAL A 72 1.64 -14.48 1.70
N SER A 73 2.41 -14.64 2.77
CA SER A 73 2.61 -15.91 3.47
C SER A 73 2.16 -15.81 4.93
N LYS A 74 0.86 -15.85 5.14
CA LYS A 74 0.27 -16.64 6.23
C LYS A 74 -0.88 -17.47 5.62
N PRO A 75 -1.04 -18.75 6.03
CA PRO A 75 -2.29 -19.46 5.78
C PRO A 75 -3.47 -18.74 6.44
#